data_AF-D1VYJ9-F1
#
_entry.id   AF-D1VYJ9-F1
#
_cell.length_a   1.000
_cell.length_b   1.000
_cell.length_c   1.000
_cell.angle_alpha   90.00
_cell.angle_beta   90.00
_cell.angle_gamma   90.00
#
_symmetry.space_group_name_H-M   'P 1'
#
loop_
_entity.id
_entity.type
_entity.pdbx_description
1 polymer ?
#
loop_
_entity_poly.entity_id
_entity_poly.type
_entity_poly.pdbx_seq_one_letter_code
_entity_poly.pdbx_strand_id
1 'polypeptide(L)'
;MSIKMKKIYTIFSLPAICMIVIVSCTTNDSITSEIEEPIYNVDDNVKDVIQHEKYILYNKYKTYLITNPLTRDYKFNFQRKNNLKITAPVQSTEVLQAGINLLHETFLDIYSEDFKKKNMPFSILLADSILFLGQETGTPYYHAYVSQRFIALGGVRSNMLYTDSIKQIIRGDINSRFWIDYMNGVKELFSIPEEFADVSKSYYRKDVTSIPELGDVAGKQPYEIDYYQLGFVNYNAAATFYDKEYKEWWIEVPDEETDKRQWVAFCFNTPKTQRDAIITKYPKMKQKYLLLKRAFANCEGFDIDRLP
;
A
#
# COMPACT_ATOMS: atom_id res chain seq x y z
N MET A 1 -49.44 -69.77 26.51
CA MET A 1 -49.33 -68.55 25.68
C MET A 1 -47.87 -68.46 25.23
N SER A 2 -47.53 -69.02 24.06
CA SER A 2 -47.26 -68.28 22.81
C SER A 2 -46.04 -67.35 22.97
N ILE A 3 -44.91 -67.42 22.26
CA ILE A 3 -44.62 -67.88 20.90
C ILE A 3 -43.15 -68.36 20.81
N LYS A 4 -42.94 -69.44 20.04
CA LYS A 4 -41.65 -69.91 19.51
C LYS A 4 -41.11 -68.93 18.46
N MET A 5 -39.79 -68.77 18.35
CA MET A 5 -39.10 -69.05 17.08
C MET A 5 -37.59 -69.29 17.25
N LYS A 6 -37.21 -70.52 16.86
CA LYS A 6 -35.90 -71.06 16.49
C LYS A 6 -35.31 -70.25 15.29
N LYS A 7 -34.02 -70.25 14.92
CA LYS A 7 -33.04 -71.35 14.79
C LYS A 7 -31.66 -70.80 14.37
N ILE A 8 -30.65 -71.64 14.56
CA ILE A 8 -29.23 -71.55 14.19
C ILE A 8 -29.04 -71.94 12.69
N TYR A 9 -27.85 -71.64 12.13
CA TYR A 9 -27.13 -72.27 10.96
C TYR A 9 -27.44 -71.69 9.56
N THR A 10 -26.54 -71.50 8.58
CA THR A 10 -25.07 -71.47 8.38
C THR A 10 -24.84 -70.95 6.93
N ILE A 11 -23.65 -70.40 6.61
CA ILE A 11 -22.86 -70.67 5.37
C ILE A 11 -23.13 -69.90 4.04
N PHE A 12 -22.00 -69.44 3.47
CA PHE A 12 -21.58 -69.25 2.06
C PHE A 12 -21.75 -67.91 1.29
N SER A 13 -20.57 -67.50 0.77
CA SER A 13 -20.29 -66.95 -0.58
C SER A 13 -20.88 -65.60 -0.98
N LEU A 14 -20.02 -64.61 -1.25
CA LEU A 14 -19.52 -64.30 -2.61
C LEU A 14 -18.70 -62.99 -2.58
N PRO A 15 -17.42 -62.97 -3.03
CA PRO A 15 -16.68 -61.74 -3.26
C PRO A 15 -17.11 -61.18 -4.63
N ALA A 16 -18.12 -60.33 -4.65
CA ALA A 16 -18.59 -59.69 -5.87
C ALA A 16 -19.26 -58.36 -5.53
N ILE A 17 -18.47 -57.32 -5.25
CA ILE A 17 -18.71 -55.89 -5.50
C ILE A 17 -17.34 -55.21 -5.23
N CYS A 18 -16.37 -55.44 -6.12
CA CYS A 18 -15.13 -54.64 -6.14
C CYS A 18 -14.59 -54.44 -7.57
N MET A 19 -15.40 -54.72 -8.59
CA MET A 19 -15.01 -54.58 -9.99
C MET A 19 -16.14 -53.92 -10.78
N ILE A 20 -16.36 -52.64 -10.51
CA ILE A 20 -17.04 -51.71 -11.42
C ILE A 20 -16.06 -50.54 -11.61
N VAL A 21 -14.99 -50.81 -12.35
CA VAL A 21 -14.23 -49.76 -13.05
C VAL A 21 -14.98 -49.54 -14.35
N ILE A 22 -16.04 -48.73 -14.29
CA ILE A 22 -16.65 -48.19 -15.50
C ILE A 22 -15.94 -46.88 -15.77
N VAL A 23 -15.23 -46.91 -16.90
CA VAL A 23 -14.72 -45.78 -17.67
C VAL A 23 -15.76 -44.66 -17.68
N SER A 24 -15.51 -43.61 -16.90
CA SER A 24 -16.07 -42.30 -17.19
C SER A 24 -14.98 -41.51 -17.91
N CYS A 25 -15.03 -41.55 -19.24
CA CYS A 25 -14.54 -40.43 -20.03
C CYS A 25 -15.44 -39.24 -19.70
N THR A 26 -15.13 -38.51 -18.63
CA THR A 26 -15.39 -37.07 -18.70
C THR A 26 -14.31 -36.54 -19.61
N THR A 27 -14.71 -36.06 -20.79
CA THR A 27 -13.90 -35.10 -21.52
C THR A 27 -13.37 -34.13 -20.49
N ASN A 28 -12.05 -33.95 -20.43
CA ASN A 28 -11.52 -32.70 -19.92
C ASN A 28 -12.03 -31.66 -20.90
N ASP A 29 -13.27 -31.22 -20.71
CA ASP A 29 -13.64 -29.87 -21.05
C ASP A 29 -12.64 -29.07 -20.24
N SER A 30 -11.55 -28.67 -20.91
CA SER A 30 -10.69 -27.61 -20.43
C SER A 30 -11.65 -26.56 -19.89
N ILE A 31 -11.51 -26.22 -18.60
CA ILE A 31 -12.17 -25.05 -18.04
C ILE A 31 -11.57 -23.88 -18.82
N THR A 32 -12.07 -23.62 -20.01
CA THR A 32 -11.90 -22.38 -20.72
C THR A 32 -12.79 -21.45 -19.94
N SER A 33 -12.24 -20.83 -18.90
CA SER A 33 -12.83 -19.61 -18.41
C SER A 33 -13.05 -18.74 -19.64
N GLU A 34 -14.30 -18.43 -19.96
CA GLU A 34 -14.58 -17.41 -20.96
C GLU A 34 -13.74 -16.20 -20.60
N ILE A 35 -13.04 -15.64 -21.58
CA ILE A 35 -12.25 -14.42 -21.37
C ILE A 35 -13.27 -13.37 -20.96
N GLU A 36 -13.36 -13.08 -19.66
CA GLU A 36 -14.25 -12.04 -19.15
C GLU A 36 -13.91 -10.74 -19.88
N GLU A 37 -14.94 -10.13 -20.49
CA GLU A 37 -14.76 -8.87 -21.18
C GLU A 37 -14.20 -7.81 -20.21
N PRO A 38 -13.27 -6.96 -20.65
CA PRO A 38 -12.75 -5.89 -19.81
C PRO A 38 -13.87 -4.99 -19.29
N ILE A 39 -13.86 -4.71 -17.97
CA ILE A 39 -14.89 -3.86 -17.32
C ILE A 39 -14.82 -2.41 -17.82
N TYR A 40 -13.65 -1.96 -18.28
CA TYR A 40 -13.42 -0.62 -18.81
C TYR A 40 -12.85 -0.71 -20.22
N ASN A 41 -13.05 0.35 -21.02
CA ASN A 41 -12.44 0.46 -22.34
C ASN A 41 -10.91 0.47 -22.24
N VAL A 42 -10.29 -0.55 -22.84
CA VAL A 42 -8.84 -0.77 -22.89
C VAL A 42 -8.34 -0.86 -24.33
N ASP A 43 -9.12 -0.41 -25.31
CA ASP A 43 -8.70 -0.33 -26.71
C ASP A 43 -7.61 0.72 -26.88
N ASP A 44 -6.65 0.47 -27.78
CA ASP A 44 -5.58 1.43 -28.04
C ASP A 44 -6.07 2.59 -28.90
N ASN A 45 -5.59 3.78 -28.59
CA ASN A 45 -5.65 4.94 -29.47
C ASN A 45 -4.39 5.79 -29.29
N VAL A 46 -3.38 5.56 -30.11
CA VAL A 46 -2.10 6.27 -30.08
C VAL A 46 -2.20 7.80 -30.27
N LYS A 47 -3.35 8.31 -30.77
CA LYS A 47 -3.60 9.77 -30.89
C LYS A 47 -4.17 10.38 -29.61
N ASP A 48 -4.75 9.55 -28.75
CA ASP A 48 -5.23 9.93 -27.43
C ASP A 48 -4.25 9.37 -26.40
N VAL A 49 -3.31 10.23 -25.97
CA VAL A 49 -2.26 9.88 -25.01
C VAL A 49 -2.81 9.28 -23.70
N ILE A 50 -4.01 9.68 -23.27
CA ILE A 50 -4.64 9.17 -22.06
C ILE A 50 -5.16 7.75 -22.30
N GLN A 51 -5.81 7.53 -23.44
CA GLN A 51 -6.31 6.20 -23.81
C GLN A 51 -5.17 5.22 -24.11
N HIS A 52 -4.10 5.70 -24.74
CA HIS A 52 -2.89 4.89 -24.97
C HIS A 52 -2.26 4.42 -23.64
N GLU A 53 -2.18 5.29 -22.63
CA GLU A 53 -1.67 4.90 -21.31
C GLU A 53 -2.57 3.85 -20.62
N LYS A 54 -3.89 4.00 -20.72
CA LYS A 54 -4.85 2.99 -20.24
C LYS A 54 -4.62 1.63 -20.91
N TYR A 55 -4.43 1.63 -22.22
CA TYR A 55 -4.10 0.43 -23.00
C TYR A 55 -2.79 -0.20 -22.53
N ILE A 56 -1.72 0.59 -22.33
CA ILE A 56 -0.41 0.09 -21.90
C ILE A 56 -0.50 -0.59 -20.53
N LEU A 57 -1.06 0.10 -19.53
CA LEU A 57 -1.15 -0.42 -18.16
C LEU A 57 -1.96 -1.72 -18.10
N TYR A 58 -3.08 -1.78 -18.82
CA TYR A 58 -3.90 -2.98 -18.85
C TYR A 58 -3.22 -4.13 -19.60
N ASN A 59 -2.64 -3.88 -20.76
CA ASN A 59 -2.04 -4.97 -21.54
C ASN A 59 -0.77 -5.52 -20.92
N LYS A 60 0.07 -4.66 -20.35
CA LYS A 60 1.32 -5.09 -19.71
C LYS A 60 1.12 -5.66 -18.32
N TYR A 61 0.24 -5.07 -17.51
CA TYR A 61 0.16 -5.37 -16.06
C TYR A 61 -1.21 -5.83 -15.59
N LYS A 62 -2.21 -5.85 -16.48
CA LYS A 62 -3.61 -6.16 -16.14
C LYS A 62 -4.18 -5.21 -15.07
N THR A 63 -3.71 -3.95 -15.10
CA THR A 63 -4.12 -2.88 -14.20
C THR A 63 -4.90 -1.83 -14.97
N TYR A 64 -6.12 -1.52 -14.51
CA TYR A 64 -6.93 -0.45 -15.10
C TYR A 64 -6.49 0.92 -14.58
N LEU A 65 -6.22 1.86 -15.49
CA LEU A 65 -6.10 3.28 -15.13
C LEU A 65 -7.47 3.97 -15.24
N ILE A 66 -8.04 4.33 -14.10
CA ILE A 66 -9.37 4.95 -14.00
C ILE A 66 -9.19 6.45 -13.77
N THR A 67 -9.49 7.24 -14.80
CA THR A 67 -9.39 8.71 -14.78
C THR A 67 -10.66 9.39 -14.28
N ASN A 68 -11.80 8.70 -14.30
CA ASN A 68 -13.09 9.19 -13.82
C ASN A 68 -13.68 8.20 -12.80
N PRO A 69 -13.11 8.11 -11.59
CA PRO A 69 -13.53 7.13 -10.59
C PRO A 69 -14.97 7.36 -10.13
N LEU A 70 -15.77 6.31 -10.21
CA LEU A 70 -17.12 6.22 -9.67
C LEU A 70 -17.10 5.52 -8.31
N THR A 71 -18.14 5.71 -7.51
CA THR A 71 -18.30 5.07 -6.19
C THR A 71 -18.06 3.56 -6.21
N ARG A 72 -18.48 2.87 -7.28
CA ARG A 72 -18.29 1.40 -7.41
C ARG A 72 -16.83 0.99 -7.51
N ASP A 73 -15.96 1.88 -7.97
CA ASP A 73 -14.55 1.60 -8.24
C ASP A 73 -13.72 1.57 -6.94
N TYR A 74 -14.18 2.26 -5.89
CA TYR A 74 -13.41 2.41 -4.65
C TYR A 74 -14.16 2.12 -3.35
N LYS A 75 -15.50 2.15 -3.32
CA LYS A 75 -16.25 2.08 -2.05
C LYS A 75 -16.42 0.66 -1.50
N PHE A 76 -16.45 -0.34 -2.38
CA PHE A 76 -16.75 -1.72 -1.99
C PHE A 76 -15.50 -2.60 -2.09
N ASN A 77 -15.05 -3.10 -0.94
CA ASN A 77 -14.17 -4.27 -0.84
C ASN A 77 -15.07 -5.47 -0.43
N PHE A 78 -14.72 -6.69 -0.88
CA PHE A 78 -15.47 -7.92 -0.60
C PHE A 78 -15.78 -8.15 0.89
N GLN A 79 -14.95 -7.61 1.80
CA GLN A 79 -15.05 -7.79 3.25
C GLN A 79 -15.51 -6.52 4.00
N ARG A 80 -15.22 -5.31 3.49
CA ARG A 80 -15.52 -4.03 4.17
C ARG A 80 -15.79 -2.89 3.18
N LYS A 81 -16.58 -1.90 3.57
CA LYS A 81 -16.74 -0.65 2.80
C LYS A 81 -15.56 0.27 3.11
N ASN A 82 -14.88 0.76 2.08
CA ASN A 82 -13.89 1.83 2.25
C ASN A 82 -14.65 3.10 2.64
N ASN A 83 -14.27 3.72 3.76
CA ASN A 83 -14.94 4.91 4.29
C ASN A 83 -14.47 6.19 3.59
N LEU A 84 -14.47 6.20 2.26
CA LEU A 84 -13.85 7.25 1.44
C LEU A 84 -14.86 7.98 0.56
N LYS A 85 -14.51 9.21 0.22
CA LYS A 85 -15.02 9.99 -0.90
C LYS A 85 -13.85 10.33 -1.82
N ILE A 86 -13.89 9.82 -3.04
CA ILE A 86 -12.94 10.16 -4.10
C ILE A 86 -13.65 11.04 -5.11
N THR A 87 -13.10 12.22 -5.36
CA THR A 87 -13.57 13.15 -6.38
C THR A 87 -12.75 12.96 -7.65
N ALA A 88 -13.42 12.75 -8.77
CA ALA A 88 -12.76 12.64 -10.06
C ALA A 88 -12.06 13.96 -10.45
N PRO A 89 -10.90 13.89 -11.12
CA PRO A 89 -10.26 15.06 -11.71
C PRO A 89 -11.10 15.65 -12.85
N VAL A 90 -10.79 16.88 -13.23
CA VAL A 90 -11.31 17.47 -14.46
C VAL A 90 -10.86 16.60 -15.65
N GLN A 91 -11.81 16.20 -16.50
CA GLN A 91 -11.54 15.33 -17.65
C GLN A 91 -11.04 16.12 -18.86
N SER A 92 -10.02 16.96 -18.67
CA SER A 92 -9.29 17.61 -19.77
C SER A 92 -7.96 16.90 -20.01
N THR A 93 -7.49 16.91 -21.26
CA THR A 93 -6.24 16.24 -21.64
C THR A 93 -5.06 16.77 -20.83
N GLU A 94 -5.00 18.08 -20.60
CA GLU A 94 -3.89 18.73 -19.88
C GLU A 94 -3.84 18.27 -18.42
N VAL A 95 -4.99 18.25 -17.73
CA VAL A 95 -5.07 17.85 -16.32
C VAL A 95 -4.77 16.37 -16.15
N LEU A 96 -5.34 15.53 -17.01
CA LEU A 96 -5.12 14.08 -16.95
C LEU A 96 -3.67 13.72 -17.30
N GLN A 97 -3.08 14.36 -18.31
CA GLN A 97 -1.68 14.12 -18.66
C GLN A 97 -0.74 14.55 -17.52
N ALA A 98 -0.99 15.68 -16.87
CA ALA A 98 -0.21 16.09 -15.71
C ALA A 98 -0.33 15.08 -14.55
N GLY A 99 -1.53 14.55 -14.31
CA GLY A 99 -1.76 13.50 -13.31
C GLY A 99 -1.07 12.18 -13.64
N ILE A 100 -1.06 11.78 -14.92
CA ILE A 100 -0.34 10.59 -15.40
C ILE A 100 1.18 10.78 -15.24
N ASN A 101 1.72 11.93 -15.63
CA ASN A 101 3.13 12.23 -15.45
C ASN A 101 3.53 12.17 -13.97
N LEU A 102 2.71 12.73 -13.08
CA LEU A 102 2.93 12.60 -11.64
C LEU A 102 2.92 11.14 -11.17
N LEU A 103 1.96 10.33 -11.66
CA LEU A 103 1.88 8.90 -11.35
C LEU A 103 3.14 8.15 -11.80
N HIS A 104 3.69 8.48 -12.97
CA HIS A 104 4.96 7.92 -13.45
C HIS A 104 6.11 8.27 -12.52
N GLU A 105 6.33 9.58 -12.29
CA GLU A 105 7.45 10.08 -11.50
C GLU A 105 7.41 9.61 -10.03
N THR A 106 6.21 9.49 -9.45
CA THR A 106 6.05 9.19 -8.02
C THR A 106 5.77 7.72 -7.73
N PHE A 107 5.44 6.90 -8.74
CA PHE A 107 5.10 5.50 -8.54
C PHE A 107 5.58 4.56 -9.66
N LEU A 108 5.07 4.68 -10.89
CA LEU A 108 5.27 3.63 -11.91
C LEU A 108 6.73 3.45 -12.33
N ASP A 109 7.49 4.54 -12.44
CA ASP A 109 8.87 4.49 -12.94
C ASP A 109 9.89 4.05 -11.89
N ILE A 110 9.43 3.86 -10.64
CA ILE A 110 10.25 3.35 -9.54
C ILE A 110 10.46 1.84 -9.66
N TYR A 111 9.49 1.15 -10.26
CA TYR A 111 9.45 -0.31 -10.29
C TYR A 111 9.84 -0.84 -11.68
N SER A 112 10.61 -1.93 -11.69
CA SER A 112 10.94 -2.64 -12.92
C SER A 112 9.68 -3.21 -13.60
N GLU A 113 9.76 -3.47 -14.90
CA GLU A 113 8.65 -4.08 -15.65
C GLU A 113 8.21 -5.41 -15.02
N ASP A 114 9.15 -6.25 -14.58
CA ASP A 114 8.83 -7.55 -13.99
C ASP A 114 8.18 -7.44 -12.62
N PHE A 115 8.60 -6.46 -11.80
CA PHE A 115 7.93 -6.18 -10.53
C PHE A 115 6.49 -5.70 -10.78
N LYS A 116 6.28 -4.79 -11.73
CA LYS A 116 4.94 -4.28 -12.07
C LYS A 116 4.01 -5.40 -12.56
N LYS A 117 4.49 -6.30 -13.42
CA LYS A 117 3.69 -7.45 -13.92
C LYS A 117 3.13 -8.35 -12.82
N LYS A 118 3.82 -8.47 -11.68
CA LYS A 118 3.44 -9.38 -10.59
C LYS A 118 2.67 -8.71 -9.45
N ASN A 119 2.93 -7.42 -9.25
CA ASN A 119 2.59 -6.75 -7.99
C ASN A 119 1.70 -5.52 -8.15
N MET A 120 1.29 -5.15 -9.37
CA MET A 120 0.36 -4.05 -9.53
C MET A 120 -1.05 -4.42 -9.07
N PRO A 121 -1.80 -3.48 -8.48
CA PRO A 121 -3.19 -3.68 -8.11
C PRO A 121 -4.08 -3.86 -9.35
N PHE A 122 -5.32 -4.29 -9.11
CA PHE A 122 -6.34 -4.38 -10.16
C PHE A 122 -6.60 -3.03 -10.85
N SER A 123 -6.57 -1.92 -10.10
CA SER A 123 -6.71 -0.58 -10.68
C SER A 123 -5.85 0.49 -10.01
N ILE A 124 -5.58 1.55 -10.76
CA ILE A 124 -5.05 2.83 -10.28
C ILE A 124 -6.10 3.90 -10.57
N LEU A 125 -6.44 4.70 -9.57
CA LEU A 125 -7.42 5.78 -9.67
C LEU A 125 -6.67 7.11 -9.67
N LEU A 126 -6.94 7.97 -10.66
CA LEU A 126 -6.59 9.38 -10.56
C LEU A 126 -7.74 10.13 -9.89
N ALA A 127 -7.40 10.95 -8.90
CA ALA A 127 -8.35 11.70 -8.11
C ALA A 127 -7.93 13.16 -7.97
N ASP A 128 -8.89 14.08 -8.04
CA ASP A 128 -8.67 15.45 -7.57
C ASP A 128 -8.40 15.44 -6.06
N SER A 129 -9.24 14.74 -5.32
CA SER A 129 -9.22 14.69 -3.85
C SER A 129 -9.65 13.34 -3.32
N ILE A 130 -9.04 12.95 -2.21
CA ILE A 130 -9.34 11.74 -1.45
C ILE A 130 -9.64 12.18 -0.01
N LEU A 131 -10.86 11.89 0.46
CA LEU A 131 -11.36 12.29 1.77
C LEU A 131 -11.91 11.08 2.53
N PHE A 132 -11.77 11.07 3.87
CA PHE A 132 -12.54 10.16 4.71
C PHE A 132 -13.97 10.70 4.88
N LEU A 133 -14.96 9.82 4.78
CA LEU A 133 -16.35 10.18 5.06
C LEU A 133 -16.47 10.57 6.55
N GLY A 134 -17.12 11.71 6.81
CA GLY A 134 -17.15 12.34 8.13
C GLY A 134 -16.02 13.35 8.39
N GLN A 135 -15.04 13.45 7.48
CA GLN A 135 -13.98 14.48 7.48
C GLN A 135 -13.91 15.19 6.12
N GLU A 136 -15.06 15.56 5.59
CA GLU A 136 -15.20 16.08 4.21
C GLU A 136 -15.03 17.61 4.13
N THR A 137 -14.92 18.28 5.28
CA THR A 137 -14.69 19.72 5.38
C THR A 137 -13.20 20.02 5.60
N GLY A 138 -12.54 20.64 4.63
CA GLY A 138 -11.15 21.08 4.74
C GLY A 138 -10.28 20.69 3.54
N THR A 139 -8.97 20.90 3.67
CA THR A 139 -7.97 20.50 2.66
C THR A 139 -7.88 18.97 2.63
N PRO A 140 -7.89 18.31 1.45
CA PRO A 140 -7.75 16.86 1.37
C PRO A 140 -6.50 16.36 2.08
N TYR A 141 -6.68 15.36 2.95
CA TYR A 141 -5.64 14.85 3.85
C TYR A 141 -4.60 13.94 3.15
N TYR A 142 -4.95 13.34 2.01
CA TYR A 142 -4.15 12.26 1.42
C TYR A 142 -3.67 12.59 0.01
N HIS A 143 -2.38 12.33 -0.21
CA HIS A 143 -1.81 12.27 -1.55
C HIS A 143 -2.04 10.89 -2.17
N ALA A 144 -2.16 9.84 -1.35
CA ALA A 144 -2.54 8.53 -1.84
C ALA A 144 -3.44 7.75 -0.87
N TYR A 145 -4.18 6.79 -1.41
CA TYR A 145 -4.85 5.75 -0.62
C TYR A 145 -4.71 4.40 -1.29
N VAL A 146 -4.55 3.34 -0.51
CA VAL A 146 -4.36 1.99 -1.01
C VAL A 146 -5.35 1.05 -0.33
N SER A 147 -5.97 0.17 -1.12
CA SER A 147 -6.91 -0.85 -0.68
C SER A 147 -6.61 -2.17 -1.39
N GLN A 148 -7.40 -3.21 -1.11
CA GLN A 148 -7.21 -4.55 -1.67
C GLN A 148 -7.18 -4.59 -3.21
N ARG A 149 -7.89 -3.68 -3.88
CA ARG A 149 -8.02 -3.70 -5.35
C ARG A 149 -7.41 -2.50 -6.06
N PHE A 150 -7.12 -1.42 -5.34
CA PHE A 150 -6.71 -0.19 -6.01
C PHE A 150 -5.67 0.60 -5.23
N ILE A 151 -4.95 1.41 -5.98
CA ILE A 151 -4.18 2.56 -5.49
C ILE A 151 -4.84 3.82 -6.04
N ALA A 152 -5.10 4.82 -5.21
CA ALA A 152 -5.62 6.11 -5.63
C ALA A 152 -4.53 7.16 -5.44
N LEU A 153 -4.25 7.93 -6.48
CA LEU A 153 -3.37 9.10 -6.45
C LEU A 153 -4.25 10.36 -6.42
N GLY A 154 -4.16 11.09 -5.32
CA GLY A 154 -4.87 12.34 -5.09
C GLY A 154 -4.10 13.55 -5.60
N GLY A 155 -4.83 14.65 -5.78
CA GLY A 155 -4.25 15.94 -6.14
C GLY A 155 -4.33 16.28 -7.63
N VAL A 156 -4.83 15.42 -8.51
CA VAL A 156 -4.86 15.70 -9.95
C VAL A 156 -5.89 16.82 -10.27
N ARG A 157 -5.43 18.09 -10.36
CA ARG A 157 -6.29 19.28 -10.54
C ARG A 157 -5.63 20.37 -11.39
N SER A 158 -6.44 21.24 -11.98
CA SER A 158 -6.02 22.23 -13.01
C SER A 158 -4.95 23.24 -12.57
N ASN A 159 -4.85 23.55 -11.28
CA ASN A 159 -3.95 24.58 -10.75
C ASN A 159 -2.81 24.00 -9.90
N MET A 160 -2.46 22.72 -10.06
CA MET A 160 -1.40 22.11 -9.27
C MET A 160 -0.01 22.56 -9.73
N LEU A 161 0.75 23.09 -8.77
CA LEU A 161 2.19 23.27 -8.88
C LEU A 161 2.88 22.15 -8.09
N TYR A 162 3.33 21.13 -8.80
CA TYR A 162 4.12 20.05 -8.22
C TYR A 162 5.59 20.46 -8.14
N THR A 163 5.96 21.18 -7.09
CA THR A 163 7.38 21.40 -6.78
C THR A 163 8.06 20.06 -6.50
N ASP A 164 9.37 19.97 -6.69
CA ASP A 164 10.12 18.73 -6.43
C ASP A 164 9.92 18.23 -4.98
N SER A 165 9.82 19.15 -4.03
CA SER A 165 9.54 18.83 -2.62
C SER A 165 8.15 18.20 -2.44
N ILE A 166 7.12 18.73 -3.10
CA ILE A 166 5.77 18.15 -3.04
C ILE A 166 5.77 16.77 -3.71
N LYS A 167 6.44 16.62 -4.87
CA LYS A 167 6.56 15.32 -5.56
C LYS A 167 7.25 14.28 -4.68
N GLN A 168 8.30 14.66 -3.95
CA GLN A 168 8.96 13.80 -2.98
C GLN A 168 8.00 13.34 -1.87
N ILE A 169 7.22 14.26 -1.29
CA ILE A 169 6.22 13.91 -0.26
C ILE A 169 5.19 12.92 -0.83
N ILE A 170 4.63 13.20 -2.01
CA ILE A 170 3.67 12.33 -2.69
C ILE A 170 4.28 10.94 -2.93
N ARG A 171 5.52 10.90 -3.43
CA ARG A 171 6.29 9.67 -3.65
C ARG A 171 6.47 8.87 -2.36
N GLY A 172 6.78 9.52 -1.24
CA GLY A 172 6.85 8.86 0.06
C GLY A 172 5.51 8.25 0.48
N ASP A 173 4.42 9.03 0.40
CA ASP A 173 3.09 8.61 0.83
C ASP A 173 2.59 7.42 0.00
N ILE A 174 2.56 7.53 -1.33
CA ILE A 174 2.05 6.46 -2.21
C ILE A 174 2.84 5.17 -2.07
N ASN A 175 4.18 5.24 -2.01
CA ASN A 175 5.00 4.04 -1.91
C ASN A 175 4.96 3.43 -0.50
N SER A 176 4.87 4.24 0.57
CA SER A 176 4.68 3.70 1.92
C SER A 176 3.39 2.91 2.06
N ARG A 177 2.31 3.42 1.49
CA ARG A 177 1.01 2.74 1.47
C ARG A 177 1.03 1.52 0.57
N PHE A 178 1.67 1.60 -0.59
CA PHE A 178 1.82 0.45 -1.45
C PHE A 178 2.56 -0.69 -0.74
N TRP A 179 3.69 -0.41 -0.09
CA TRP A 179 4.47 -1.45 0.59
C TRP A 179 3.81 -1.97 1.87
N ILE A 180 3.29 -1.09 2.73
CA ILE A 180 2.68 -1.49 4.00
C ILE A 180 1.26 -2.02 3.80
N ASP A 181 0.40 -1.29 3.09
CA ASP A 181 -1.02 -1.63 3.03
C ASP A 181 -1.29 -2.70 1.96
N TYR A 182 -0.58 -2.68 0.82
CA TYR A 182 -0.80 -3.63 -0.28
C TYR A 182 0.19 -4.80 -0.29
N MET A 183 1.51 -4.54 -0.36
CA MET A 183 2.50 -5.62 -0.46
C MET A 183 2.55 -6.49 0.80
N ASN A 184 2.42 -5.88 1.99
CA ASN A 184 2.26 -6.62 3.24
C ASN A 184 0.80 -7.03 3.46
N GLY A 185 -0.13 -6.08 3.57
CA GLY A 185 -1.50 -6.39 4.02
C GLY A 185 -2.41 -7.13 3.04
N VAL A 186 -2.13 -7.11 1.73
CA VAL A 186 -2.99 -7.72 0.69
C VAL A 186 -2.30 -8.87 -0.02
N LYS A 187 -1.05 -8.66 -0.41
CA LYS A 187 -0.24 -9.65 -1.13
C LYS A 187 0.49 -10.60 -0.18
N GLU A 188 0.71 -10.19 1.07
CA GLU A 188 1.47 -10.95 2.07
C GLU A 188 2.90 -11.32 1.59
N LEU A 189 3.49 -10.48 0.74
CA LEU A 189 4.83 -10.69 0.16
C LEU A 189 5.92 -9.85 0.83
N PHE A 190 5.53 -8.84 1.61
CA PHE A 190 6.46 -7.96 2.32
C PHE A 190 6.18 -8.02 3.82
N SER A 191 7.22 -7.98 4.64
CA SER A 191 7.10 -7.86 6.09
C SER A 191 8.34 -7.20 6.64
N ILE A 192 8.15 -6.20 7.51
CA ILE A 192 9.26 -5.60 8.26
C ILE A 192 9.55 -6.48 9.49
N PRO A 193 10.80 -6.91 9.70
CA PRO A 193 11.17 -7.78 10.82
C PRO A 193 10.90 -7.11 12.18
N GLU A 194 10.55 -7.89 13.21
CA GLU A 194 10.27 -7.37 14.57
C GLU A 194 11.48 -6.63 15.17
N GLU A 195 12.69 -7.07 14.82
CA GLU A 195 13.95 -6.45 15.26
C GLU A 195 14.05 -4.98 14.83
N PHE A 196 13.30 -4.56 13.81
CA PHE A 196 13.20 -3.16 13.41
C PHE A 196 12.59 -2.32 14.53
N ALA A 197 11.50 -2.80 15.14
CA ALA A 197 10.80 -2.12 16.20
C ALA A 197 11.65 -2.08 17.48
N ASP A 198 12.34 -3.18 17.78
CA ASP A 198 13.19 -3.30 18.96
C ASP A 198 14.30 -2.22 19.06
N VAL A 199 14.76 -1.66 17.93
CA VAL A 199 15.77 -0.57 17.92
C VAL A 199 15.30 0.67 18.69
N SER A 200 14.00 0.96 18.66
CA SER A 200 13.43 2.18 19.25
C SER A 200 12.27 1.91 20.22
N LYS A 201 11.97 0.64 20.51
CA LYS A 201 10.81 0.21 21.29
C LYS A 201 10.68 0.87 22.66
N SER A 202 11.81 1.14 23.31
CA SER A 202 11.84 1.81 24.62
C SER A 202 11.33 3.25 24.60
N TYR A 203 11.19 3.87 23.43
CA TYR A 203 10.74 5.26 23.29
C TYR A 203 9.31 5.37 22.78
N TYR A 204 8.72 4.32 22.22
CA TYR A 204 7.42 4.43 21.55
C TYR A 204 6.37 5.13 22.39
N ARG A 205 5.67 6.09 21.76
CA ARG A 205 4.59 6.89 22.36
C ARG A 205 4.98 7.75 23.57
N LYS A 206 6.29 7.97 23.80
CA LYS A 206 6.73 8.90 24.83
C LYS A 206 6.61 10.34 24.36
N ASP A 207 6.30 11.20 25.31
CA ASP A 207 6.45 12.65 25.13
C ASP A 207 7.94 12.99 24.99
N VAL A 208 8.29 13.86 24.04
CA VAL A 208 9.69 14.25 23.76
C VAL A 208 10.41 14.86 24.97
N THR A 209 9.69 15.56 25.85
CA THR A 209 10.27 16.19 27.06
C THR A 209 10.71 15.14 28.09
N SER A 210 10.20 13.92 27.99
CA SER A 210 10.55 12.80 28.87
C SER A 210 11.77 11.99 28.40
N ILE A 211 12.39 12.36 27.26
CA ILE A 211 13.48 11.61 26.62
C ILE A 211 14.80 12.37 26.79
N PRO A 212 15.68 11.98 27.73
CA PRO A 212 16.93 12.70 28.01
C PRO A 212 17.86 12.84 26.80
N GLU A 213 17.86 11.86 25.89
CA GLU A 213 18.70 11.87 24.70
C GLU A 213 18.35 13.02 23.73
N LEU A 214 17.13 13.56 23.80
CA LEU A 214 16.73 14.71 22.98
C LEU A 214 17.26 16.06 23.51
N GLY A 215 17.79 16.08 24.75
CA GLY A 215 18.22 17.30 25.41
C GLY A 215 17.05 18.24 25.73
N ASP A 216 17.35 19.54 25.85
CA ASP A 216 16.30 20.54 26.04
C ASP A 216 15.52 20.77 24.73
N VAL A 217 14.25 20.39 24.75
CA VAL A 217 13.29 20.52 23.65
C VAL A 217 12.15 21.49 23.99
N ALA A 218 12.18 22.13 25.15
CA ALA A 218 11.14 23.07 25.56
C ALA A 218 11.03 24.23 24.55
N GLY A 219 9.80 24.55 24.15
CA GLY A 219 9.51 25.64 23.21
C GLY A 219 9.88 25.37 21.75
N LYS A 220 10.49 24.23 21.41
CA LYS A 220 10.78 23.86 20.02
C LYS A 220 9.51 23.45 19.29
N GLN A 221 9.45 23.76 18.01
CA GLN A 221 8.43 23.22 17.12
C GLN A 221 8.69 21.74 16.86
N PRO A 222 7.65 20.92 16.59
CA PRO A 222 7.81 19.49 16.34
C PRO A 222 8.83 19.17 15.23
N TYR A 223 8.91 19.99 14.17
CA TYR A 223 9.83 19.79 13.05
C TYR A 223 11.27 20.26 13.32
N GLU A 224 11.54 20.90 14.45
CA GLU A 224 12.89 21.39 14.83
C GLU A 224 13.67 20.37 15.67
N ILE A 225 13.01 19.32 16.15
CA ILE A 225 13.61 18.30 17.01
C ILE A 225 14.29 17.24 16.14
N ASP A 226 15.51 16.85 16.52
CA ASP A 226 16.26 15.78 15.86
C ASP A 226 15.88 14.42 16.44
N TYR A 227 14.96 13.72 15.76
CA TYR A 227 14.49 12.39 16.15
C TYR A 227 15.41 11.25 15.71
N TYR A 228 16.37 11.51 14.81
CA TYR A 228 17.19 10.48 14.20
C TYR A 228 18.08 9.76 15.21
N GLN A 229 18.49 10.45 16.28
CA GLN A 229 19.22 9.84 17.39
C GLN A 229 18.44 8.73 18.12
N LEU A 230 17.10 8.78 18.07
CA LEU A 230 16.21 7.76 18.61
C LEU A 230 15.91 6.65 17.59
N GLY A 231 16.32 6.81 16.33
CA GLY A 231 15.97 5.92 15.23
C GLY A 231 14.60 6.21 14.61
N PHE A 232 14.02 7.39 14.84
CA PHE A 232 12.76 7.81 14.22
C PHE A 232 13.00 8.80 13.10
N VAL A 233 12.19 8.71 12.05
CA VAL A 233 12.23 9.68 10.95
C VAL A 233 11.61 11.01 11.35
N ASN A 234 10.51 10.97 12.11
CA ASN A 234 9.79 12.16 12.55
C ASN A 234 8.95 11.87 13.82
N TYR A 235 8.17 12.84 14.30
CA TYR A 235 7.20 12.67 15.39
C TYR A 235 5.91 11.97 14.94
N ASN A 236 5.07 11.59 15.90
CA ASN A 236 3.72 11.08 15.65
C ASN A 236 2.75 12.23 15.35
N ALA A 237 2.51 12.52 14.07
CA ALA A 237 1.62 13.61 13.67
C ALA A 237 0.15 13.41 14.09
N ALA A 238 -0.30 12.18 14.32
CA ALA A 238 -1.66 11.90 14.76
C ALA A 238 -1.88 12.18 16.26
N ALA A 239 -0.80 12.09 17.04
CA ALA A 239 -0.82 12.33 18.48
C ALA A 239 -0.26 13.72 18.86
N THR A 240 0.49 14.38 17.98
CA THR A 240 1.10 15.69 18.26
C THR A 240 0.13 16.84 17.96
N PHE A 241 -0.08 17.75 18.91
CA PHE A 241 -0.95 18.91 18.76
C PHE A 241 -0.46 20.11 19.55
N TYR A 242 -0.87 21.30 19.13
CA TYR A 242 -0.58 22.54 19.84
C TYR A 242 -1.64 22.77 20.90
N ASP A 243 -1.23 22.81 22.17
CA ASP A 243 -2.08 23.16 23.28
C ASP A 243 -2.21 24.68 23.38
N LYS A 244 -3.44 25.17 23.20
CA LYS A 244 -3.72 26.62 23.21
C LYS A 244 -3.72 27.21 24.62
N GLU A 245 -4.01 26.42 25.64
CA GLU A 245 -4.06 26.86 27.04
C GLU A 245 -2.64 27.06 27.57
N TYR A 246 -1.79 26.06 27.36
CA TYR A 246 -0.39 26.10 27.78
C TYR A 246 0.54 26.82 26.80
N LYS A 247 0.03 27.12 25.59
CA LYS A 247 0.77 27.78 24.49
C LYS A 247 2.04 27.02 24.11
N GLU A 248 1.95 25.70 24.10
CA GLU A 248 3.07 24.81 23.84
C GLU A 248 2.64 23.62 22.98
N TRP A 249 3.61 22.91 22.41
CA TRP A 249 3.34 21.70 21.65
C TRP A 249 3.41 20.49 22.57
N TRP A 250 2.36 19.67 22.54
CA TRP A 250 2.42 18.30 23.03
C TRP A 250 2.93 17.41 21.89
N ILE A 251 4.11 16.82 22.06
CA ILE A 251 4.84 16.12 20.99
C ILE A 251 5.13 14.69 21.42
N GLU A 252 4.55 13.74 20.70
CA GLU A 252 4.73 12.32 20.93
C GLU A 252 5.67 11.75 19.86
N VAL A 253 6.66 10.96 20.25
CA VAL A 253 7.42 10.15 19.27
C VAL A 253 6.54 9.01 18.72
N PRO A 254 6.83 8.47 17.52
CA PRO A 254 6.00 7.44 16.88
C PRO A 254 5.60 6.27 17.77
N ASP A 255 4.48 5.63 17.44
CA ASP A 255 4.26 4.21 17.75
C ASP A 255 4.90 3.32 16.66
N GLU A 256 4.83 2.00 16.84
CA GLU A 256 5.45 1.03 15.93
C GLU A 256 4.92 1.14 14.49
N GLU A 257 3.61 1.30 14.32
CA GLU A 257 2.99 1.36 13.00
C GLU A 257 3.34 2.67 12.26
N THR A 258 3.32 3.79 12.99
CA THR A 258 3.73 5.09 12.47
C THR A 258 5.21 5.09 12.09
N ASP A 259 6.06 4.51 12.94
CA ASP A 259 7.50 4.36 12.71
C ASP A 259 7.79 3.58 11.43
N LYS A 260 7.20 2.39 11.27
CA LYS A 260 7.31 1.59 10.04
C LYS A 260 6.90 2.38 8.80
N ARG A 261 5.75 3.04 8.85
CA ARG A 261 5.22 3.82 7.70
C ARG A 261 6.12 4.99 7.34
N GLN A 262 6.57 5.76 8.33
CA GLN A 262 7.47 6.89 8.12
C GLN A 262 8.81 6.45 7.54
N TRP A 263 9.35 5.32 8.01
CA TRP A 263 10.61 4.78 7.50
C TRP A 263 10.52 4.27 6.07
N VAL A 264 9.43 3.61 5.70
CA VAL A 264 9.21 3.26 4.30
C VAL A 264 9.12 4.54 3.48
N ALA A 265 8.30 5.52 3.88
CA ALA A 265 8.18 6.79 3.17
C ALA A 265 9.55 7.50 3.01
N PHE A 266 10.36 7.50 4.07
CA PHE A 266 11.73 8.06 4.09
C PHE A 266 12.63 7.49 3.00
N CYS A 267 12.54 6.18 2.73
CA CYS A 267 13.32 5.54 1.66
C CYS A 267 12.94 6.07 0.26
N PHE A 268 11.69 6.48 0.06
CA PHE A 268 11.17 6.92 -1.25
C PHE A 268 11.15 8.44 -1.43
N ASN A 269 11.03 9.22 -0.35
CA ASN A 269 10.92 10.68 -0.43
C ASN A 269 12.22 11.43 -0.14
N THR A 270 13.21 10.79 0.50
CA THR A 270 14.45 11.47 0.88
C THR A 270 15.52 11.20 -0.17
N PRO A 271 16.09 12.26 -0.81
CA PRO A 271 17.16 12.12 -1.78
C PRO A 271 18.29 11.24 -1.24
N LYS A 272 18.87 10.39 -2.10
CA LYS A 272 19.90 9.42 -1.69
C LYS A 272 21.06 10.05 -0.94
N THR A 273 21.56 11.20 -1.40
CA THR A 273 22.67 11.90 -0.73
C THR A 273 22.33 12.32 0.71
N GLN A 274 21.11 12.83 0.93
CA GLN A 274 20.62 13.20 2.25
C GLN A 274 20.36 11.95 3.11
N ARG A 275 19.72 10.93 2.53
CA ARG A 275 19.42 9.66 3.19
C ARG A 275 20.71 8.98 3.67
N ASP A 276 21.71 8.87 2.80
CA ASP A 276 23.00 8.26 3.09
C ASP A 276 23.77 9.06 4.17
N ALA A 277 23.68 10.39 4.16
CA ALA A 277 24.26 11.24 5.20
C ALA A 277 23.61 11.01 6.58
N ILE A 278 22.27 10.94 6.65
CA ILE A 278 21.52 10.64 7.89
C ILE A 278 21.89 9.25 8.40
N ILE A 279 21.85 8.23 7.52
CA ILE A 279 22.18 6.85 7.87
C ILE A 279 23.62 6.73 8.38
N THR A 280 24.56 7.47 7.79
CA THR A 280 25.96 7.46 8.23
C THR A 280 26.13 8.13 9.59
N LYS A 281 25.41 9.24 9.83
CA LYS A 281 25.53 10.03 11.06
C LYS A 281 24.90 9.35 12.28
N TYR A 282 23.75 8.69 12.13
CA TYR A 282 22.97 8.18 13.26
C TYR A 282 22.96 6.65 13.34
N PRO A 283 23.55 6.04 14.39
CA PRO A 283 23.66 4.58 14.51
C PRO A 283 22.31 3.83 14.48
N LYS A 284 21.29 4.34 15.17
CA LYS A 284 19.94 3.73 15.18
C LYS A 284 19.26 3.81 13.82
N MET A 285 19.46 4.91 13.09
CA MET A 285 19.00 5.03 11.71
C MET A 285 19.67 3.98 10.82
N LYS A 286 20.99 3.81 10.93
CA LYS A 286 21.73 2.78 10.19
C LYS A 286 21.20 1.38 10.45
N GLN A 287 20.96 1.04 11.71
CA GLN A 287 20.46 -0.29 12.09
C GLN A 287 19.10 -0.57 11.46
N LYS A 288 18.14 0.36 11.59
CA LYS A 288 16.82 0.24 10.97
C LYS A 288 16.86 0.17 9.45
N TYR A 289 17.70 1.00 8.81
CA TYR A 289 17.87 0.98 7.36
C TYR A 289 18.38 -0.39 6.86
N LEU A 290 19.34 -1.00 7.54
CA LEU A 290 19.86 -2.32 7.15
C LEU A 290 18.80 -3.42 7.28
N LEU A 291 17.93 -3.35 8.29
CA LEU A 291 16.81 -4.27 8.46
C LEU A 291 15.77 -4.10 7.36
N LEU A 292 15.41 -2.86 7.03
CA LEU A 292 14.52 -2.56 5.90
C LEU A 292 15.12 -3.01 4.59
N LYS A 293 16.39 -2.70 4.31
CA LYS A 293 17.08 -3.13 3.09
C LYS A 293 16.95 -4.63 2.87
N ARG A 294 17.13 -5.43 3.93
CA ARG A 294 16.93 -6.88 3.89
C ARG A 294 15.46 -7.24 3.63
N ALA A 295 14.52 -6.60 4.31
CA ALA A 295 13.08 -6.85 4.12
C ALA A 295 12.63 -6.59 2.67
N PHE A 296 13.07 -5.48 2.07
CA PHE A 296 12.80 -5.16 0.66
C PHE A 296 13.47 -6.16 -0.29
N ALA A 297 14.73 -6.51 -0.04
CA ALA A 297 15.45 -7.48 -0.87
C ALA A 297 14.79 -8.88 -0.84
N ASN A 298 14.18 -9.27 0.28
CA ASN A 298 13.43 -10.51 0.38
C ASN A 298 12.12 -10.50 -0.45
N CYS A 299 11.57 -9.31 -0.74
CA CYS A 299 10.42 -9.15 -1.62
C CYS A 299 10.90 -8.97 -3.07
N GLU A 300 11.09 -10.11 -3.75
CA GLU A 300 11.47 -10.17 -5.17
C GLU A 300 12.76 -9.42 -5.55
N GLY A 301 13.70 -9.27 -4.61
CA GLY A 301 14.98 -8.62 -4.87
C GLY A 301 14.90 -7.10 -4.99
N PHE A 302 13.86 -6.45 -4.47
CA PHE A 302 13.75 -4.99 -4.53
C PHE A 302 14.88 -4.33 -3.73
N ASP A 303 15.69 -3.51 -4.41
CA ASP A 303 16.88 -2.90 -3.84
C ASP A 303 16.67 -1.40 -3.57
N ILE A 304 16.40 -1.07 -2.31
CA ILE A 304 16.16 0.33 -1.88
C ILE A 304 17.40 1.22 -2.00
N ASP A 305 18.60 0.67 -2.20
CA ASP A 305 19.80 1.49 -2.41
C ASP A 305 19.79 2.18 -3.79
N ARG A 306 19.02 1.63 -4.74
CA ARG A 306 18.85 2.17 -6.10
C ARG A 306 17.83 3.29 -6.16
N LEU A 307 17.08 3.52 -5.09
CA LEU A 307 16.20 4.67 -5.01
C LEU A 307 17.06 5.96 -5.03
N PRO A 308 16.72 6.94 -5.88
CA PRO A 308 17.47 8.18 -6.05
C PRO A 308 17.45 9.06 -4.80
#